data_AF-A0AAN7P6C9-F1
#
_entry.id   AF-A0AAN7P6C9-F1
#
_cell.length_a   1.000
_cell.length_b   1.000
_cell.length_c   1.000
_cell.angle_alpha   90.00
_cell.angle_beta   90.00
_cell.angle_gamma   90.00
#
_symmetry.space_group_name_H-M   'P 1'
#
loop_
_entity.id
_entity.type
_entity.pdbx_description
1 polymer ?
#
loop_
_entity_poly.entity_id
_entity_poly.type
_entity_poly.pdbx_seq_one_letter_code
_entity_poly.pdbx_strand_id
1 'polypeptide(L)'
;MEVQYSKLELKDNKKPANTMNSVASLVDNAFSRLPYDEKIAVKNLKRPMPQLCLENKQSVKGKDVIRKFKLDIYKKNDWICGCDIKNALFCFPCLLFGGEPSWSKNGIRDLIHLSAKITKHENSEGHLKNIFSLRMLGKITFRMF
;
A
#
# COMPACT_ATOMS: atom_id res chain seq x y z
N MET A 1 24.65 6.51 48.03
CA MET A 1 25.37 6.79 46.77
C MET A 1 24.43 6.49 45.63
N GLU A 2 23.76 7.53 45.17
CA GLU A 2 23.02 7.55 43.90
C GLU A 2 24.02 7.49 42.75
N VAL A 3 23.71 6.69 41.72
CA VAL A 3 24.19 6.97 40.37
C VAL A 3 23.00 6.80 39.43
N GLN A 4 22.38 7.93 39.09
CA GLN A 4 21.49 8.08 37.95
C GLN A 4 22.24 7.69 36.67
N TYR A 5 21.72 6.73 35.90
CA TYR A 5 22.07 6.59 34.49
C TYR A 5 20.91 7.10 33.63
N SER A 6 21.18 8.25 33.04
CA SER A 6 20.33 9.06 32.19
C SER A 6 20.06 8.40 30.82
N LYS A 7 18.77 8.42 30.48
CA LYS A 7 18.13 8.50 29.15
C LYS A 7 19.08 8.84 27.98
N LEU A 8 19.29 7.86 27.09
CA LEU A 8 19.71 8.10 25.71
C LEU A 8 18.55 7.74 24.78
N GLU A 9 17.84 8.76 24.33
CA GLU A 9 16.88 8.67 23.22
C GLU A 9 17.65 8.41 21.92
N LEU A 10 17.53 7.20 21.38
CA LEU A 10 17.93 6.93 20.00
C LEU A 10 16.86 7.51 19.08
N LYS A 11 17.17 8.70 18.53
CA LYS A 11 16.48 9.24 17.36
C LYS A 11 16.87 8.39 16.15
N ASP A 12 16.09 7.34 15.88
CA ASP A 12 16.15 6.64 14.60
C ASP A 12 15.56 7.54 13.51
N ASN A 13 16.37 8.49 13.03
CA ASN A 13 16.12 9.18 11.77
C ASN A 13 16.54 8.26 10.62
N LYS A 14 15.80 7.15 10.46
CA LYS A 14 16.06 6.17 9.42
C LYS A 14 15.34 6.65 8.15
N LYS A 15 16.08 7.33 7.28
CA LYS A 15 15.73 7.48 5.86
C LYS A 15 15.32 6.08 5.34
N PRO A 16 14.11 5.88 4.79
CA PRO A 16 13.62 4.53 4.58
C PRO A 16 14.49 3.81 3.56
N ALA A 17 14.91 2.59 3.92
CA ALA A 17 15.53 1.67 2.98
C ALA A 17 14.63 1.58 1.75
N ASN A 18 15.20 1.81 0.56
CA ASN A 18 14.50 1.63 -0.70
C ASN A 18 14.24 0.12 -0.86
N THR A 19 13.16 -0.38 -0.27
CA THR A 19 12.80 -1.80 -0.35
C THR A 19 12.17 -2.05 -1.71
N MET A 20 12.50 -3.17 -2.34
CA MET A 20 12.02 -3.51 -3.69
C MET A 20 10.49 -3.55 -3.83
N ASN A 21 9.77 -3.72 -2.71
CA ASN A 21 8.30 -3.72 -2.65
C ASN A 21 7.71 -2.34 -2.34
N SER A 22 8.51 -1.27 -2.28
CA SER A 22 8.00 0.08 -2.05
C SER A 22 7.06 0.48 -3.20
N VAL A 23 5.97 1.17 -2.86
CA VAL A 23 5.01 1.59 -3.89
C VAL A 23 5.64 2.55 -4.89
N ALA A 24 6.54 3.44 -4.46
CA ALA A 24 7.26 4.33 -5.37
C ALA A 24 8.04 3.55 -6.42
N SER A 25 8.85 2.57 -5.97
CA SER A 25 9.63 1.71 -6.86
C SER A 25 8.77 0.89 -7.81
N LEU A 26 7.63 0.36 -7.34
CA LEU A 26 6.72 -0.46 -8.15
C LEU A 26 5.88 0.36 -9.15
N VAL A 27 5.60 1.63 -8.86
CA VAL A 27 4.95 2.55 -9.81
C VAL A 27 5.94 2.97 -10.90
N ASP A 28 7.18 3.31 -10.51
CA ASP A 28 8.18 3.86 -11.42
C ASP A 28 8.87 2.75 -12.25
N ASN A 29 9.09 1.57 -11.66
CA ASN A 29 9.56 0.37 -12.35
C ASN A 29 8.47 -0.71 -12.34
N ALA A 30 7.89 -0.94 -13.52
CA ALA A 30 6.79 -1.88 -13.67
C ALA A 30 7.17 -3.29 -13.17
N PHE A 31 6.39 -3.83 -12.24
CA PHE A 31 6.57 -5.18 -11.68
C PHE A 31 6.71 -6.27 -12.76
N SER A 32 6.03 -6.11 -13.91
CA SER A 32 6.12 -7.03 -15.04
C SER A 32 7.54 -7.20 -15.60
N ARG A 33 8.39 -6.17 -15.46
CA ARG A 33 9.78 -6.15 -15.94
C ARG A 33 10.76 -6.83 -14.98
N LEU A 34 10.34 -7.11 -13.74
CA LEU A 34 11.21 -7.78 -12.77
C LEU A 34 11.46 -9.25 -13.15
N PRO A 35 12.66 -9.80 -12.88
CA PRO A 35 12.92 -11.23 -12.93
C PRO A 35 11.94 -12.03 -12.04
N TYR A 36 11.74 -13.31 -12.35
CA TYR A 36 10.78 -14.13 -11.61
C TYR A 36 11.09 -14.21 -10.11
N ASP A 37 12.35 -14.43 -9.75
CA ASP A 37 12.76 -14.53 -8.34
C ASP A 37 12.54 -13.22 -7.58
N GLU A 38 12.76 -12.07 -8.24
CA GLU A 38 12.44 -10.76 -7.65
C GLU A 38 10.94 -10.56 -7.47
N LYS A 39 10.11 -11.06 -8.41
CA LYS A 39 8.64 -11.05 -8.25
C LYS A 39 8.22 -11.87 -7.04
N ILE A 40 8.84 -13.03 -6.81
CA ILE A 40 8.62 -13.85 -5.60
C ILE A 40 9.06 -13.08 -4.35
N ALA A 41 10.22 -12.42 -4.38
CA ALA A 41 10.72 -11.63 -3.26
C ALA A 41 9.76 -10.46 -2.90
N VAL A 42 9.27 -9.70 -3.89
CA VAL A 42 8.25 -8.65 -3.68
C VAL A 42 6.99 -9.22 -3.02
N LYS A 43 6.50 -10.37 -3.49
CA LYS A 43 5.34 -11.05 -2.86
C LYS A 43 5.62 -11.39 -1.39
N ASN A 44 6.80 -11.94 -1.08
CA ASN A 44 7.17 -12.38 0.27
C ASN A 44 7.38 -11.21 1.24
N LEU A 45 7.84 -10.05 0.74
CA LEU A 45 7.95 -8.81 1.52
C LEU A 45 6.58 -8.20 1.89
N LYS A 46 5.50 -8.70 1.29
CA LYS A 46 4.11 -8.24 1.50
C LYS A 46 3.94 -6.76 1.14
N ARG A 47 2.74 -6.24 1.44
CA ARG A 47 2.32 -4.90 1.09
C ARG A 47 2.88 -3.85 2.08
N PRO A 48 3.40 -2.70 1.61
CA PRO A 48 3.80 -1.60 2.49
C PRO A 48 2.60 -0.97 3.21
N MET A 49 2.74 -0.71 4.52
CA MET A 49 1.70 -0.08 5.34
C MET A 49 2.24 1.13 6.13
N PRO A 50 2.81 2.15 5.46
CA PRO A 50 3.36 3.32 6.13
C PRO A 50 2.25 4.19 6.74
N GLN A 51 2.60 4.98 7.75
CA GLN A 51 1.74 6.06 8.22
C GLN A 51 1.69 7.16 7.16
N LEU A 52 0.48 7.65 6.84
CA LEU A 52 0.29 8.70 5.83
C LEU A 52 -0.18 10.00 6.49
N CYS A 53 0.29 11.14 5.96
CA CYS A 53 -0.16 12.48 6.34
C CYS A 53 -1.31 12.94 5.44
N LEU A 54 -2.27 12.06 5.18
CA LEU A 54 -3.43 12.34 4.33
C LEU A 54 -4.56 12.93 5.17
N GLU A 55 -5.07 14.08 4.73
CA GLU A 55 -6.28 14.67 5.27
C GLU A 55 -7.12 15.35 4.17
N ASN A 56 -8.43 15.35 4.34
CA ASN A 56 -9.34 16.10 3.49
C ASN A 56 -10.32 16.89 4.35
N LYS A 57 -10.62 18.11 3.93
CA LYS A 57 -11.60 18.99 4.55
C LYS A 57 -12.87 19.00 3.70
N GLN A 58 -14.03 18.94 4.33
CA GLN A 58 -15.33 19.05 3.67
C GLN A 58 -16.24 19.92 4.52
N SER A 59 -16.90 20.91 3.90
CA SER A 59 -17.97 21.64 4.57
C SER A 59 -19.29 20.87 4.42
N VAL A 60 -19.92 20.55 5.55
CA VAL A 60 -21.20 19.82 5.61
C VAL A 60 -22.16 20.65 6.44
N LYS A 61 -23.25 21.14 5.83
CA LYS A 61 -24.26 21.99 6.49
C LYS A 61 -23.63 23.19 7.19
N GLY A 62 -22.64 23.83 6.57
CA GLY A 62 -21.93 24.99 7.11
C GLY A 62 -20.91 24.68 8.20
N LYS A 63 -20.63 23.41 8.50
CA LYS A 63 -19.58 23.00 9.45
C LYS A 63 -18.44 22.29 8.71
N ASP A 64 -17.21 22.70 8.99
CA ASP A 64 -16.04 22.06 8.42
C ASP A 64 -15.71 20.77 9.16
N VAL A 65 -15.66 19.67 8.42
CA VAL A 65 -15.29 18.33 8.90
C VAL A 65 -13.96 17.94 8.28
N ILE A 66 -13.00 17.58 9.12
CA ILE A 66 -11.68 17.11 8.69
C ILE A 66 -11.61 15.58 8.86
N ARG A 67 -11.36 14.88 7.75
CA ARG A 67 -11.07 13.44 7.76
C ARG A 67 -9.58 13.22 7.62
N LYS A 68 -9.00 12.48 8.57
CA LYS A 68 -7.58 12.12 8.57
C LYS A 68 -7.40 10.63 8.34
N PHE A 69 -6.29 10.27 7.70
CA PHE A 69 -5.92 8.88 7.51
C PHE A 69 -5.78 8.15 8.85
N LYS A 70 -6.16 6.88 8.87
CA LYS A 70 -6.03 5.99 10.03
C LYS A 70 -5.47 4.64 9.56
N LEU A 71 -4.51 4.10 10.31
CA LEU A 71 -3.91 2.78 10.03
C LEU A 71 -4.93 1.63 9.99
N ASP A 72 -6.08 1.81 10.62
CA ASP A 72 -7.21 0.87 10.59
C ASP A 72 -7.70 0.55 9.17
N ILE A 73 -7.50 1.47 8.21
CA ILE A 73 -7.79 1.22 6.78
C ILE A 73 -7.03 -0.01 6.27
N TYR A 74 -5.76 -0.19 6.64
CA TYR A 74 -4.97 -1.35 6.21
C TYR A 74 -5.39 -2.66 6.90
N LYS A 75 -5.96 -2.56 8.11
CA LYS A 75 -6.45 -3.72 8.87
C LYS A 75 -7.75 -4.23 8.28
N LYS A 76 -8.65 -3.32 7.92
CA LYS A 76 -9.96 -3.64 7.33
C LYS A 76 -9.87 -4.09 5.87
N ASN A 77 -8.79 -3.73 5.17
CA ASN A 77 -8.63 -4.01 3.75
C ASN A 77 -7.24 -4.60 3.50
N ASP A 78 -7.16 -5.93 3.42
CA ASP A 78 -5.91 -6.68 3.33
C ASP A 78 -5.17 -6.56 1.98
N TRP A 79 -5.77 -5.88 1.02
CA TRP A 79 -5.20 -5.56 -0.29
C TRP A 79 -4.72 -4.11 -0.40
N ILE A 80 -5.09 -3.23 0.53
CA ILE A 80 -4.68 -1.81 0.53
C ILE A 80 -3.27 -1.66 1.09
N CYS A 81 -2.47 -0.85 0.40
CA CYS A 81 -1.14 -0.40 0.81
C CYS A 81 -1.01 1.12 0.71
N GLY A 82 0.07 1.68 1.25
CA GLY A 82 0.33 3.11 1.23
C GLY A 82 1.68 3.48 0.64
N CYS A 83 1.76 4.71 0.14
CA CYS A 83 3.00 5.37 -0.26
C CYS A 83 3.08 6.71 0.46
N ASP A 84 4.06 6.87 1.35
CA ASP A 84 4.34 8.12 2.07
C ASP A 84 4.88 9.20 1.12
N ILE A 85 5.74 8.83 0.16
CA ILE A 85 6.29 9.76 -0.86
C ILE A 85 5.17 10.37 -1.71
N LYS A 86 4.25 9.55 -2.23
CA LYS A 86 3.09 10.04 -3.01
C LYS A 86 1.94 10.50 -2.11
N ASN A 87 2.06 10.29 -0.79
CA ASN A 87 1.04 10.46 0.24
C ASN A 87 -0.34 9.98 -0.24
N ALA A 88 -0.43 8.71 -0.63
CA ALA A 88 -1.62 8.13 -1.28
C ALA A 88 -1.79 6.63 -0.96
N LEU A 89 -3.04 6.15 -1.04
CA LEU A 89 -3.40 4.74 -0.89
C LEU A 89 -3.45 4.03 -2.24
N PHE A 90 -3.05 2.77 -2.27
CA PHE A 90 -2.99 1.94 -3.48
C PHE A 90 -3.54 0.55 -3.21
N CYS A 91 -3.90 -0.14 -4.29
CA CYS A 91 -4.22 -1.56 -4.25
C CYS A 91 -2.98 -2.36 -4.60
N PHE A 92 -2.44 -3.13 -3.66
CA PHE A 92 -1.20 -3.85 -3.85
C PHE A 92 -1.26 -4.86 -5.01
N PRO A 93 -2.27 -5.73 -5.14
CA PRO A 93 -2.39 -6.61 -6.31
C PRO A 93 -2.48 -5.83 -7.63
N CYS A 94 -3.28 -4.76 -7.70
CA CYS A 94 -3.45 -3.97 -8.93
C CYS A 94 -2.21 -3.15 -9.28
N LEU A 95 -1.39 -2.79 -8.30
CA LEU A 95 -0.08 -2.17 -8.50
C LEU A 95 0.86 -3.15 -9.21
N LEU A 96 0.83 -4.44 -8.85
CA LEU A 96 1.73 -5.45 -9.41
C LEU A 96 1.27 -5.94 -10.79
N PHE A 97 -0.02 -6.21 -10.97
CA PHE A 97 -0.56 -6.87 -12.17
C PHE A 97 -1.30 -5.91 -13.12
N GLY A 98 -1.34 -4.63 -12.78
CA GLY A 98 -2.06 -3.59 -13.53
C GLY A 98 -3.55 -3.56 -13.18
N GLY A 99 -4.17 -2.39 -13.21
CA GLY A 99 -5.59 -2.23 -12.90
C GLY A 99 -6.04 -0.79 -13.08
N GLU A 100 -7.12 -0.42 -12.39
CA GLU A 100 -7.62 0.95 -12.42
C GLU A 100 -6.49 1.94 -12.04
N PRO A 101 -6.22 2.99 -12.87
CA PRO A 101 -5.11 3.91 -12.61
C PRO A 101 -5.18 4.63 -11.26
N SER A 102 -6.40 4.86 -10.75
CA SER A 102 -6.64 5.44 -9.42
C SER A 102 -6.07 4.59 -8.28
N TRP A 103 -6.01 3.26 -8.47
CA TRP A 103 -5.53 2.30 -7.46
C TRP A 103 -4.13 1.74 -7.74
N SER A 104 -3.58 1.95 -8.94
CA SER A 104 -2.32 1.33 -9.38
C SER A 104 -1.22 2.32 -9.79
N LYS A 105 -1.56 3.56 -10.21
CA LYS A 105 -0.60 4.55 -10.70
C LYS A 105 -0.62 5.85 -9.90
N ASN A 106 -1.82 6.40 -9.72
CA ASN A 106 -2.02 7.73 -9.13
C ASN A 106 -2.18 7.64 -7.61
N GLY A 107 -2.89 6.62 -7.14
CA GLY A 107 -3.27 6.43 -5.75
C GLY A 107 -4.50 7.26 -5.34
N ILE A 108 -5.17 6.79 -4.30
CA ILE A 108 -6.34 7.44 -3.70
C ILE A 108 -5.88 8.37 -2.58
N ARG A 109 -6.26 9.66 -2.71
CA ARG A 109 -6.03 10.71 -1.69
C ARG A 109 -7.31 11.25 -1.05
N ASP A 110 -8.45 10.79 -1.54
CA ASP A 110 -9.78 11.23 -1.12
C ASP A 110 -10.35 10.26 -0.08
N LEU A 111 -10.21 10.63 1.18
CA LEU A 111 -10.73 9.95 2.37
C LEU A 111 -12.23 10.19 2.60
N ILE A 112 -12.83 11.18 1.92
CA ILE A 112 -14.26 11.47 2.06
C ILE A 112 -15.06 10.35 1.43
N HIS A 113 -14.74 10.01 0.18
CA HIS A 113 -15.44 8.99 -0.60
C HIS A 113 -14.71 7.64 -0.62
N LEU A 114 -13.70 7.47 0.24
CA LEU A 114 -12.87 6.27 0.26
C LEU A 114 -13.67 4.99 0.42
N SER A 115 -14.66 4.96 1.33
CA SER A 115 -15.48 3.75 1.54
C SER A 115 -16.20 3.31 0.26
N ALA A 116 -16.82 4.24 -0.46
CA ALA A 116 -17.49 3.92 -1.72
C ALA A 116 -16.50 3.46 -2.80
N LYS A 117 -15.32 4.08 -2.86
CA LYS A 117 -14.25 3.68 -3.78
C LYS A 117 -13.72 2.28 -3.47
N ILE A 118 -13.55 1.93 -2.19
CA ILE A 118 -13.14 0.60 -1.71
C ILE A 118 -14.17 -0.44 -2.16
N THR A 119 -15.44 -0.24 -1.82
CA THR A 119 -16.51 -1.19 -2.15
C THR A 119 -16.66 -1.41 -3.65
N LYS A 120 -16.56 -0.33 -4.44
CA LYS A 120 -16.57 -0.47 -5.91
C LYS A 120 -15.35 -1.25 -6.42
N HIS A 121 -14.16 -0.96 -5.90
CA HIS A 121 -12.93 -1.55 -6.39
C HIS A 121 -12.79 -3.03 -6.02
N GLU A 122 -13.08 -3.40 -4.78
CA GLU A 122 -12.90 -4.77 -4.29
C GLU A 122 -13.81 -5.78 -5.02
N ASN A 123 -14.96 -5.31 -5.51
CA ASN A 123 -15.91 -6.13 -6.27
C ASN A 123 -15.63 -6.11 -7.79
N SER A 124 -14.62 -5.39 -8.26
CA SER A 124 -14.30 -5.33 -9.69
C SER A 124 -13.57 -6.60 -10.16
N GLU A 125 -13.91 -7.05 -11.38
CA GLU A 125 -13.28 -8.24 -11.98
C GLU A 125 -11.75 -8.11 -12.06
N GLY A 126 -11.26 -6.93 -12.45
CA GLY A 126 -9.82 -6.66 -12.52
C GLY A 126 -9.12 -6.84 -11.17
N HIS A 127 -9.71 -6.34 -10.09
CA HIS A 127 -9.18 -6.54 -8.74
C HIS A 127 -9.13 -8.03 -8.36
N LEU A 128 -10.22 -8.76 -8.57
CA LEU A 128 -10.32 -10.19 -8.23
C LEU A 128 -9.31 -11.04 -9.01
N LYS A 129 -9.14 -10.77 -10.31
CA LYS A 129 -8.13 -11.41 -11.15
C LYS A 129 -6.70 -11.16 -10.66
N ASN A 130 -6.43 -9.94 -10.18
CA ASN A 130 -5.10 -9.59 -9.65
C ASN A 130 -4.83 -10.23 -8.29
N ILE A 131 -5.84 -10.31 -7.41
CA ILE A 131 -5.77 -11.06 -6.15
C ILE A 131 -5.42 -12.52 -6.44
N PHE A 132 -6.11 -13.14 -7.40
CA PHE A 132 -5.83 -14.52 -7.81
C PHE A 132 -4.40 -14.67 -8.35
N SER A 133 -3.99 -13.78 -9.25
CA SER A 133 -2.63 -13.78 -9.83
C SER A 133 -1.54 -13.67 -8.75
N LEU A 134 -1.74 -12.78 -7.76
CA LEU A 134 -0.84 -12.66 -6.61
C LEU A 134 -0.77 -13.94 -5.78
N ARG A 135 -1.91 -14.59 -5.54
CA ARG A 135 -1.97 -15.85 -4.78
C ARG A 135 -1.25 -16.99 -5.51
N MET A 136 -1.38 -17.07 -6.84
CA MET A 136 -0.79 -18.10 -7.69
C MET A 136 0.70 -17.90 -7.98
N LEU A 137 1.20 -16.67 -7.91
CA LEU A 137 2.62 -16.37 -8.12
C LEU A 137 3.52 -17.21 -7.19
N GLY A 138 4.46 -17.99 -7.72
CA GLY A 138 5.32 -18.89 -6.95
C GLY A 138 4.69 -20.21 -6.51
N LYS A 139 3.45 -20.52 -6.90
CA LYS A 139 2.77 -21.80 -6.64
C LYS A 139 2.74 -22.74 -7.84
N ILE A 140 3.30 -22.35 -9.00
CA ILE A 140 3.28 -23.19 -10.19
C ILE A 140 4.29 -24.32 -10.02
N THR A 141 3.80 -25.46 -9.53
CA THR A 141 4.46 -26.76 -9.66
C THR A 141 4.21 -27.28 -11.08
N PHE A 142 5.09 -26.97 -12.04
CA PHE A 142 5.16 -27.80 -13.24
C PHE A 142 5.81 -29.13 -12.84
N ARG A 143 4.99 -30.10 -12.44
CA ARG A 143 5.34 -31.51 -12.63
C ARG A 143 4.90 -31.88 -14.03
N MET A 144 5.73 -31.56 -15.02
CA MET A 144 5.71 -32.28 -16.28
C MET A 144 6.44 -33.59 -16.03
N PHE A 145 5.68 -34.68 -15.99
CA PHE A 145 6.18 -36.02 -16.26
C PHE A 145 5.87 -36.33 -17.73
#